data_AF-A0A955EU87-F1
#
_entry.id   AF-A0A955EU87-F1
#
_cell.length_a   1.000
_cell.length_b   1.000
_cell.length_c   1.000
_cell.angle_alpha   90.00
_cell.angle_beta   90.00
_cell.angle_gamma   90.00
#
_symmetry.space_group_name_H-M   'P 1'
#
loop_
_entity.id
_entity.type
_entity.pdbx_description
1 polymer ?
#
loop_
_entity_poly.entity_id
_entity_poly.type
_entity_poly.pdbx_seq_one_letter_code
_entity_poly.pdbx_strand_id
1 'polypeptide(L)'
;AKLDLTAEQQVRMLKGPHQTGAEFLFARFDAWDVEPFTKEKLVDDLVVPLRLEPGPETPSRTKARVPVRRVHYQTEPLDLSRPDLGKVLREPPDFVREVRGREAEALVEMSRDAMVTRSRDLDAFLHADAADVRRIGWDDGLELVALGVVPERRMLLETLYGFITVKNGVPIGYVLATAWNASSEIMYNVFEANRGAEAARIYGRILSAVHHLLGSTAFTVDPYQLGHDNSEGLASGAWWFYRKLGFESLDPEIRRLERDERKRMKTRPGHRSTPATLQALSAENMYWFADGQRDDVIGLFELTNVSLGAARHLARRFGGDCERGVATLVEEASELLDVRSQRGWSAAERQAFERWAPIVTALPGVRRWGLEARRELGAIVRAKGGRRESEFAVRLNRHTQARRALVAFSQADHESDILEA
;
A
#
# COMPACT_ATOMS: atom_id res chain seq x y z
N ALA A 1 -24.13 0.01 -47.96
CA ALA A 1 -24.53 0.18 -46.55
C ALA A 1 -23.28 0.16 -45.69
N LYS A 2 -22.99 1.20 -44.90
CA LYS A 2 -21.94 1.12 -43.88
C LYS A 2 -22.48 0.24 -42.77
N LEU A 3 -21.93 -0.95 -42.62
CA LEU A 3 -22.16 -1.80 -41.45
C LEU A 3 -21.45 -1.12 -40.28
N ASP A 4 -22.21 -0.36 -39.50
CA ASP A 4 -21.71 0.29 -38.29
C ASP A 4 -21.82 -0.70 -37.13
N LEU A 5 -20.88 -1.65 -37.08
CA LEU A 5 -20.82 -2.65 -36.02
C LEU A 5 -20.20 -2.03 -34.77
N THR A 6 -20.85 -2.20 -33.62
CA THR A 6 -20.26 -1.85 -32.32
C THR A 6 -19.03 -2.72 -32.05
N ALA A 7 -18.12 -2.25 -31.19
CA ALA A 7 -16.93 -3.02 -30.79
C ALA A 7 -17.32 -4.42 -30.24
N GLU A 8 -18.41 -4.49 -29.47
CA GLU A 8 -18.93 -5.77 -28.96
C GLU A 8 -19.40 -6.69 -30.10
N GLN A 9 -20.11 -6.16 -31.10
CA GLN A 9 -20.54 -6.94 -32.26
C GLN A 9 -19.34 -7.43 -33.09
N GLN A 10 -18.29 -6.61 -33.22
CA GLN A 10 -17.05 -7.02 -33.88
C GLN A 10 -16.35 -8.15 -33.11
N VAL A 11 -16.25 -8.05 -31.78
CA VAL A 11 -15.70 -9.14 -30.94
C VAL A 11 -16.53 -10.41 -31.08
N ARG A 12 -17.86 -10.33 -31.03
CA ARG A 12 -18.75 -11.49 -31.21
C ARG A 12 -18.59 -12.14 -32.58
N MET A 13 -18.32 -11.35 -33.62
CA MET A 13 -18.10 -11.83 -34.98
C MET A 13 -16.72 -12.49 -35.16
N LEU A 14 -15.69 -11.98 -34.48
CA LEU A 14 -14.30 -12.42 -34.66
C LEU A 14 -13.86 -13.54 -33.72
N LYS A 15 -14.48 -13.68 -32.54
CA LYS A 15 -14.12 -14.72 -31.56
C LYS A 15 -14.45 -16.12 -32.09
N GLY A 16 -13.71 -17.12 -31.63
CA GLY A 16 -14.03 -18.52 -31.91
C GLY A 16 -15.40 -18.95 -31.32
N PRO A 17 -16.03 -20.03 -31.84
CA PRO A 17 -17.33 -20.50 -31.36
C PRO A 17 -17.32 -20.93 -29.89
N HIS A 18 -16.17 -21.42 -29.40
CA HIS A 18 -15.97 -21.86 -28.01
C HIS A 18 -15.21 -20.85 -27.14
N GLN A 19 -14.88 -19.68 -27.68
CA GLN A 19 -14.12 -18.64 -26.98
C GLN A 19 -15.09 -17.58 -26.44
N THR A 20 -14.87 -17.11 -25.23
CA THR A 20 -15.53 -15.92 -24.68
C THR A 20 -14.99 -14.64 -25.32
N GLY A 21 -15.70 -13.51 -25.18
CA GLY A 21 -15.19 -12.22 -25.64
C GLY A 21 -13.91 -11.81 -24.92
N ALA A 22 -13.82 -12.10 -23.62
CA ALA A 22 -12.66 -11.79 -22.79
C ALA A 22 -11.42 -12.60 -23.23
N GLU A 23 -11.55 -13.92 -23.40
CA GLU A 23 -10.44 -14.76 -23.89
C GLU A 23 -9.95 -14.32 -25.27
N PHE A 24 -10.87 -13.89 -26.16
CA PHE A 24 -10.48 -13.33 -27.45
C PHE A 24 -9.65 -12.06 -27.28
N LEU A 25 -10.13 -11.10 -26.48
CA LEU A 25 -9.43 -9.83 -26.26
C LEU A 25 -8.06 -10.06 -25.60
N PHE A 26 -7.97 -10.87 -24.55
CA PHE A 26 -6.71 -11.18 -23.89
C PHE A 26 -5.71 -11.84 -24.84
N ALA A 27 -6.13 -12.82 -25.64
CA ALA A 27 -5.25 -13.41 -26.64
C ALA A 27 -4.74 -12.38 -27.67
N ARG A 28 -5.55 -11.38 -28.03
CA ARG A 28 -5.14 -10.28 -28.92
C ARG A 28 -4.15 -9.34 -28.25
N PHE A 29 -4.32 -9.02 -26.97
CA PHE A 29 -3.35 -8.21 -26.21
C PHE A 29 -2.05 -8.96 -25.98
N ASP A 30 -2.11 -10.26 -25.65
CA ASP A 30 -0.92 -11.09 -25.44
C ASP A 30 -0.08 -11.20 -26.70
N ALA A 31 -0.72 -11.39 -27.85
CA ALA A 31 -0.04 -11.44 -29.15
C ALA A 31 0.49 -10.08 -29.63
N TRP A 32 0.14 -8.98 -28.98
CA TRP A 32 0.61 -7.66 -29.37
C TRP A 32 2.04 -7.43 -28.85
N ASP A 33 3.02 -7.33 -29.75
CA ASP A 33 4.43 -7.09 -29.41
C ASP A 33 4.67 -5.61 -29.09
N VAL A 34 4.33 -5.22 -27.86
CA VAL A 34 4.50 -3.88 -27.31
C VAL A 34 5.09 -4.02 -25.92
N GLU A 35 5.89 -3.02 -25.51
CA GLU A 35 6.44 -2.90 -24.17
C GLU A 35 5.34 -3.11 -23.10
N PRO A 36 5.58 -3.93 -22.06
CA PRO A 36 4.52 -4.36 -21.12
C PRO A 36 3.75 -3.24 -20.42
N PHE A 37 4.41 -2.17 -19.95
CA PHE A 37 3.73 -1.04 -19.29
C PHE A 37 2.85 -0.26 -20.26
N THR A 38 3.29 -0.09 -21.50
CA THR A 38 2.49 0.53 -22.57
C THR A 38 1.26 -0.31 -22.88
N LYS A 39 1.42 -1.64 -22.99
CA LYS A 39 0.30 -2.56 -23.21
C LYS A 39 -0.72 -2.48 -22.07
N GLU A 40 -0.26 -2.50 -20.83
CA GLU A 40 -1.11 -2.39 -19.63
C GLU A 40 -1.92 -1.08 -19.66
N LYS A 41 -1.26 0.07 -19.88
CA LYS A 41 -1.95 1.37 -19.97
C LYS A 41 -3.07 1.37 -21.02
N LEU A 42 -2.82 0.76 -22.17
CA LEU A 42 -3.80 0.69 -23.25
C LEU A 42 -4.97 -0.24 -22.90
N VAL A 43 -4.74 -1.32 -22.14
CA VAL A 43 -5.81 -2.20 -21.65
C VAL A 43 -6.67 -1.47 -20.62
N ASP A 44 -6.05 -0.75 -19.68
CA ASP A 44 -6.75 0.01 -18.65
C ASP A 44 -7.64 1.11 -19.26
N ASP A 45 -7.15 1.79 -20.30
CA ASP A 45 -7.89 2.85 -21.00
C ASP A 45 -9.15 2.35 -21.72
N LEU A 46 -9.23 1.06 -22.03
CA LEU A 46 -10.41 0.49 -22.70
C LEU A 46 -11.58 0.28 -21.75
N VAL A 47 -11.33 0.22 -20.44
CA VAL A 47 -12.35 0.07 -19.37
C VAL A 47 -13.36 -1.04 -19.74
N VAL A 48 -12.85 -2.19 -20.16
CA VAL A 48 -13.71 -3.29 -20.65
C VAL A 48 -14.42 -3.94 -19.47
N PRO A 49 -15.77 -3.92 -19.42
CA PRO A 49 -16.48 -4.61 -18.36
C PRO A 49 -16.36 -6.12 -18.54
N LEU A 50 -15.85 -6.80 -17.50
CA LEU A 50 -15.69 -8.24 -17.48
C LEU A 50 -16.70 -8.88 -16.52
N ARG A 51 -17.21 -10.04 -16.91
CA ARG A 51 -18.05 -10.89 -16.06
C ARG A 51 -17.35 -12.22 -15.84
N LEU A 52 -17.13 -12.56 -14.58
CA LEU A 52 -16.65 -13.88 -14.19
C LEU A 52 -17.84 -14.84 -14.11
N GLU A 53 -17.93 -15.78 -15.06
CA GLU A 53 -18.91 -16.87 -15.01
C GLU A 53 -18.39 -18.03 -14.16
N PRO A 54 -19.24 -18.76 -13.42
CA PRO A 54 -18.81 -19.90 -12.64
C PRO A 54 -18.51 -21.13 -13.51
N GLY A 55 -17.45 -21.86 -13.14
CA GLY A 55 -17.01 -23.09 -13.79
C GLY A 55 -16.12 -23.94 -12.88
N PRO A 56 -15.71 -25.14 -13.32
CA PRO A 56 -14.89 -26.04 -12.51
C PRO A 56 -13.53 -25.43 -12.15
N GLU A 57 -12.93 -24.68 -13.08
CA GLU A 57 -11.59 -24.07 -12.95
C GLU A 57 -11.64 -22.58 -12.59
N THR A 58 -12.83 -22.01 -12.39
CA THR A 58 -12.96 -20.57 -12.10
C THR A 58 -12.72 -20.30 -10.62
N PRO A 59 -12.16 -19.14 -10.25
CA PRO A 59 -12.01 -18.72 -8.87
C PRO A 59 -13.29 -18.88 -8.06
N SER A 60 -13.15 -19.39 -6.83
CA SER A 60 -14.29 -19.63 -5.94
C SER A 60 -13.96 -19.29 -4.51
N ARG A 61 -14.90 -18.61 -3.83
CA ARG A 61 -14.78 -18.26 -2.41
C ARG A 61 -14.60 -19.48 -1.50
N THR A 62 -15.08 -20.66 -1.91
CA THR A 62 -14.94 -21.88 -1.11
C THR A 62 -13.60 -22.58 -1.31
N LYS A 63 -12.94 -22.34 -2.45
CA LYS A 63 -11.64 -22.92 -2.84
C LYS A 63 -10.47 -22.02 -2.45
N ALA A 64 -10.64 -20.70 -2.41
CA ALA A 64 -9.65 -19.74 -1.92
C ALA A 64 -9.43 -19.90 -0.40
N ARG A 65 -8.60 -20.87 -0.02
CA ARG A 65 -8.27 -21.20 1.37
C ARG A 65 -6.78 -21.42 1.56
N VAL A 66 -6.30 -21.04 2.74
CA VAL A 66 -4.95 -21.38 3.20
C VAL A 66 -5.00 -22.68 4.00
N PRO A 67 -4.12 -23.66 3.72
CA PRO A 67 -4.04 -24.87 4.53
C PRO A 67 -3.70 -24.55 6.00
N VAL A 68 -4.49 -25.12 6.92
CA VAL A 68 -4.28 -25.00 8.38
C VAL A 68 -3.99 -26.35 9.01
N ARG A 69 -3.07 -26.38 9.97
CA ARG A 69 -2.73 -27.59 10.73
C ARG A 69 -3.77 -27.93 11.79
N ARG A 70 -4.42 -26.90 12.35
CA ARG A 70 -5.43 -27.02 13.39
C ARG A 70 -6.49 -25.95 13.17
N VAL A 71 -7.75 -26.32 13.34
CA VAL A 71 -8.87 -25.37 13.39
C VAL A 71 -9.00 -24.87 14.83
N HIS A 72 -9.03 -23.55 14.99
CA HIS A 72 -9.35 -22.91 16.26
C HIS A 72 -10.86 -22.70 16.35
N TYR A 73 -11.50 -23.35 17.33
CA TYR A 73 -12.93 -23.22 17.56
C TYR A 73 -13.21 -22.05 18.49
N GLN A 74 -14.16 -21.19 18.11
CA GLN A 74 -14.66 -20.13 18.97
C GLN A 74 -15.57 -20.75 20.03
N THR A 75 -15.11 -20.84 21.28
CA THR A 75 -15.87 -21.40 22.40
C THR A 75 -16.48 -20.35 23.31
N GLU A 76 -16.04 -19.09 23.20
CA GLU A 76 -16.52 -17.94 23.97
C GLU A 76 -17.22 -16.92 23.05
N PRO A 77 -17.99 -15.96 23.58
CA PRO A 77 -18.49 -14.84 22.80
C PRO A 77 -17.36 -14.07 22.07
N LEU A 78 -17.67 -13.47 20.92
CA LEU A 78 -16.70 -12.65 20.19
C LEU A 78 -16.26 -11.45 21.03
N ASP A 79 -14.96 -11.14 21.01
CA ASP A 79 -14.42 -9.97 21.68
C ASP A 79 -14.73 -8.69 20.89
N LEU A 80 -15.71 -7.94 21.39
CA LEU A 80 -16.11 -6.64 20.87
C LEU A 80 -15.43 -5.46 21.60
N SER A 81 -14.48 -5.75 22.48
CA SER A 81 -13.71 -4.74 23.18
C SER A 81 -12.76 -4.01 22.23
N ARG A 82 -12.22 -2.88 22.70
CA ARG A 82 -11.22 -2.11 21.96
C ARG A 82 -9.87 -2.33 22.62
N PRO A 83 -8.87 -2.83 21.86
CA PRO A 83 -7.56 -3.03 22.43
C PRO A 83 -6.89 -1.70 22.77
N ASP A 84 -6.03 -1.72 23.78
CA ASP A 84 -5.02 -0.69 24.00
C ASP A 84 -3.92 -0.87 22.95
N LEU A 85 -3.93 -0.03 21.91
CA LEU A 85 -2.98 -0.12 20.81
C LEU A 85 -1.53 0.00 21.27
N GLY A 86 -1.25 0.78 22.32
CA GLY A 86 0.10 0.90 22.87
C GLY A 86 0.61 -0.42 23.44
N LYS A 87 -0.27 -1.20 24.08
CA LYS A 87 0.07 -2.57 24.54
C LYS A 87 0.21 -3.53 23.37
N VAL A 88 -0.74 -3.51 22.43
CA VAL A 88 -0.76 -4.43 21.29
C VAL A 88 0.49 -4.28 20.43
N LEU A 89 1.01 -3.07 20.20
CA LEU A 89 2.25 -2.89 19.42
C LEU A 89 3.50 -3.45 20.09
N ARG A 90 3.50 -3.66 21.42
CA ARG A 90 4.62 -4.29 22.13
C ARG A 90 4.54 -5.81 22.10
N GLU A 91 3.38 -6.37 21.72
CA GLU A 91 3.13 -7.80 21.63
C GLU A 91 3.35 -8.25 20.18
N PRO A 92 4.47 -8.96 19.89
CA PRO A 92 4.72 -9.44 18.54
C PRO A 92 3.72 -10.53 18.14
N PRO A 93 3.50 -10.72 16.82
CA PRO A 93 2.87 -11.95 16.35
C PRO A 93 3.62 -13.17 16.85
N ASP A 94 2.90 -14.26 17.14
CA ASP A 94 3.49 -15.50 17.65
C ASP A 94 4.49 -16.11 16.66
N PHE A 95 4.27 -15.88 15.36
CA PHE A 95 5.24 -16.19 14.33
C PHE A 95 5.17 -15.23 13.14
N VAL A 96 6.33 -15.07 12.50
CA VAL A 96 6.47 -14.52 11.15
C VAL A 96 7.27 -15.53 10.34
N ARG A 97 6.60 -16.23 9.42
CA ARG A 97 7.20 -17.28 8.59
C ARG A 97 7.30 -16.84 7.15
N GLU A 98 8.50 -16.93 6.61
CA GLU A 98 8.74 -16.76 5.18
C GLU A 98 8.18 -17.94 4.39
N VAL A 99 7.53 -17.64 3.26
CA VAL A 99 6.97 -18.64 2.35
C VAL A 99 7.70 -18.56 1.01
N ARG A 100 7.98 -19.71 0.38
CA ARG A 100 8.78 -19.79 -0.84
C ARG A 100 8.27 -20.86 -1.80
N GLY A 101 8.64 -20.74 -3.07
CA GLY A 101 8.31 -21.70 -4.13
C GLY A 101 6.79 -21.83 -4.32
N ARG A 102 6.33 -23.05 -4.59
CA ARG A 102 4.91 -23.34 -4.89
C ARG A 102 3.94 -22.91 -3.80
N GLU A 103 4.35 -22.91 -2.52
CA GLU A 103 3.47 -22.40 -1.44
C GLU A 103 3.26 -20.89 -1.59
N ALA A 104 4.29 -20.13 -1.98
CA ALA A 104 4.18 -18.69 -2.15
C ALA A 104 3.34 -18.33 -3.38
N GLU A 105 3.54 -19.03 -4.49
CA GLU A 105 2.74 -18.91 -5.72
C GLU A 105 1.26 -19.18 -5.44
N ALA A 106 0.95 -20.27 -4.73
CA ALA A 106 -0.42 -20.61 -4.36
C ALA A 106 -1.07 -19.56 -3.43
N LEU A 107 -0.30 -18.92 -2.56
CA LEU A 107 -0.81 -17.84 -1.71
C LEU A 107 -1.07 -16.55 -2.50
N VAL A 108 -0.25 -16.24 -3.50
CA VAL A 108 -0.48 -15.11 -4.43
C VAL A 108 -1.78 -15.36 -5.22
N GLU A 109 -1.93 -16.54 -5.81
CA GLU A 109 -3.14 -16.93 -6.54
C GLU A 109 -4.37 -16.91 -5.64
N MET A 110 -4.29 -17.51 -4.44
CA MET A 110 -5.38 -17.49 -3.45
C MET A 110 -5.80 -16.06 -3.08
N SER A 111 -4.84 -15.14 -2.97
CA SER A 111 -5.13 -13.73 -2.67
C SER A 111 -5.89 -13.06 -3.82
N ARG A 112 -5.49 -13.29 -5.07
CA ARG A 112 -6.20 -12.80 -6.26
C ARG A 112 -7.61 -13.40 -6.37
N ASP A 113 -7.74 -14.71 -6.15
CA ASP A 113 -9.04 -15.41 -6.14
C ASP A 113 -9.99 -14.88 -5.06
N ALA A 114 -9.47 -14.62 -3.86
CA ALA A 114 -10.24 -14.05 -2.77
C ALA A 114 -10.80 -12.66 -3.12
N MET A 115 -10.03 -11.87 -3.87
CA MET A 115 -10.39 -10.51 -4.29
C MET A 115 -11.36 -10.51 -5.48
N VAL A 116 -11.01 -11.18 -6.58
CA VAL A 116 -11.80 -11.15 -7.83
C VAL A 116 -13.20 -11.72 -7.66
N THR A 117 -13.37 -12.76 -6.84
CA THR A 117 -14.69 -13.35 -6.52
C THR A 117 -15.61 -12.42 -5.70
N ARG A 118 -15.11 -11.25 -5.31
CA ARG A 118 -15.83 -10.19 -4.61
C ARG A 118 -15.83 -8.88 -5.38
N SER A 119 -15.43 -8.90 -6.66
CA SER A 119 -15.30 -7.72 -7.51
C SER A 119 -14.42 -6.65 -6.85
N ARG A 120 -13.34 -7.10 -6.22
CA ARG A 120 -12.30 -6.25 -5.64
C ARG A 120 -10.97 -6.57 -6.29
N ASP A 121 -10.12 -5.58 -6.36
CA ASP A 121 -8.73 -5.66 -6.78
C ASP A 121 -7.92 -4.63 -5.97
N LEU A 122 -6.60 -4.85 -5.94
CA LEU A 122 -5.60 -3.92 -5.43
C LEU A 122 -4.31 -4.18 -6.20
N ASP A 123 -3.59 -3.13 -6.56
CA ASP A 123 -2.28 -3.21 -7.24
C ASP A 123 -1.32 -4.15 -6.52
N ALA A 124 -1.31 -4.14 -5.19
CA ALA A 124 -0.43 -4.99 -4.40
C ALA A 124 -0.71 -6.50 -4.58
N PHE A 125 -1.95 -6.90 -4.88
CA PHE A 125 -2.29 -8.30 -5.17
C PHE A 125 -2.15 -8.63 -6.65
N LEU A 126 -2.43 -7.67 -7.53
CA LEU A 126 -2.20 -7.81 -8.97
C LEU A 126 -0.71 -8.06 -9.25
N HIS A 127 0.15 -7.28 -8.62
CA HIS A 127 1.61 -7.31 -8.80
C HIS A 127 2.36 -7.98 -7.65
N ALA A 128 1.69 -8.86 -6.89
CA ALA A 128 2.32 -9.57 -5.78
C ALA A 128 3.53 -10.40 -6.23
N ASP A 129 4.62 -10.32 -5.47
CA ASP A 129 5.87 -11.05 -5.71
C ASP A 129 5.90 -12.33 -4.87
N ALA A 130 5.92 -13.49 -5.53
CA ALA A 130 6.09 -14.78 -4.86
C ALA A 130 7.43 -14.92 -4.10
N ALA A 131 8.42 -14.07 -4.40
CA ALA A 131 9.67 -14.00 -3.65
C ALA A 131 9.51 -13.31 -2.28
N ASP A 132 8.49 -12.48 -2.07
CA ASP A 132 8.21 -11.74 -0.83
C ASP A 132 6.83 -12.06 -0.24
N VAL A 133 6.64 -13.32 0.14
CA VAL A 133 5.44 -13.79 0.86
C VAL A 133 5.79 -14.19 2.28
N ARG A 134 4.99 -13.73 3.24
CA ARG A 134 5.10 -14.08 4.67
C ARG A 134 3.74 -14.44 5.25
N ARG A 135 3.72 -15.45 6.12
CA ARG A 135 2.59 -15.75 7.01
C ARG A 135 2.90 -15.23 8.39
N ILE A 136 1.98 -14.43 8.94
CA ILE A 136 2.09 -13.80 10.24
C ILE A 136 0.90 -14.30 11.05
N GLY A 137 1.08 -14.87 12.22
CA GLY A 137 -0.05 -15.52 12.90
C GLY A 137 -0.03 -15.45 14.41
N TRP A 138 -1.18 -15.81 14.96
CA TRP A 138 -1.46 -15.91 16.38
C TRP A 138 -2.08 -17.28 16.71
N ASP A 139 -2.03 -17.66 17.98
CA ASP A 139 -2.49 -18.94 18.54
C ASP A 139 -4.01 -19.23 18.43
N ASP A 140 -4.79 -18.25 17.99
CA ASP A 140 -6.24 -18.34 17.85
C ASP A 140 -6.72 -18.56 16.40
N GLY A 141 -5.82 -18.96 15.51
CA GLY A 141 -6.12 -19.27 14.10
C GLY A 141 -6.34 -18.03 13.22
N LEU A 142 -6.10 -16.82 13.74
CA LEU A 142 -5.93 -15.63 12.90
C LEU A 142 -4.54 -15.65 12.27
N GLU A 143 -4.45 -15.40 10.98
CA GLU A 143 -3.19 -15.13 10.29
C GLU A 143 -3.35 -14.00 9.28
N LEU A 144 -2.25 -13.34 8.93
CA LEU A 144 -2.10 -12.48 7.79
C LEU A 144 -1.18 -13.15 6.78
N VAL A 145 -1.59 -13.16 5.52
CA VAL A 145 -0.70 -13.45 4.40
C VAL A 145 -0.22 -12.11 3.87
N ALA A 146 1.02 -11.74 4.19
CA ALA A 146 1.66 -10.51 3.74
C ALA A 146 2.34 -10.75 2.38
N LEU A 147 2.03 -9.92 1.40
CA LEU A 147 2.54 -9.98 0.04
C LEU A 147 3.23 -8.65 -0.30
N GLY A 148 4.52 -8.73 -0.58
CA GLY A 148 5.26 -7.64 -1.20
C GLY A 148 4.97 -7.56 -2.70
N VAL A 149 5.36 -6.45 -3.30
CA VAL A 149 5.15 -6.17 -4.73
C VAL A 149 6.44 -6.37 -5.52
N VAL A 150 6.31 -6.83 -6.78
CA VAL A 150 7.47 -7.01 -7.67
C VAL A 150 8.23 -5.69 -7.82
N PRO A 151 9.58 -5.73 -7.90
CA PRO A 151 10.39 -4.52 -7.79
C PRO A 151 10.04 -3.39 -8.78
N GLU A 152 9.67 -3.75 -10.00
CA GLU A 152 9.36 -2.78 -11.07
C GLU A 152 8.11 -1.95 -10.74
N ARG A 153 7.23 -2.48 -9.89
CA ARG A 153 5.93 -1.92 -9.46
C ARG A 153 5.96 -1.27 -8.07
N ARG A 154 7.12 -1.26 -7.41
CA ARG A 154 7.27 -0.59 -6.11
C ARG A 154 7.19 0.92 -6.25
N MET A 155 6.49 1.55 -5.31
CA MET A 155 6.46 3.00 -5.16
C MET A 155 7.87 3.55 -4.94
N LEU A 156 8.15 4.79 -5.39
CA LEU A 156 9.52 5.30 -5.35
C LEU A 156 10.05 5.45 -3.92
N LEU A 157 9.25 6.01 -3.01
CA LEU A 157 9.66 6.36 -1.64
C LEU A 157 9.12 5.40 -0.59
N GLU A 158 7.84 5.08 -0.66
CA GLU A 158 7.16 4.27 0.35
C GLU A 158 7.25 2.79 -0.02
N THR A 159 7.16 1.90 0.97
CA THR A 159 6.92 0.50 0.70
C THR A 159 5.45 0.24 0.42
N LEU A 160 5.12 -0.83 -0.30
CA LEU A 160 3.74 -1.26 -0.57
C LEU A 160 3.57 -2.74 -0.22
N TYR A 161 2.69 -3.02 0.75
CA TYR A 161 2.34 -4.38 1.14
C TYR A 161 0.83 -4.60 1.13
N GLY A 162 0.39 -5.67 0.45
CA GLY A 162 -0.95 -6.21 0.57
C GLY A 162 -0.99 -7.31 1.64
N PHE A 163 -2.07 -7.36 2.42
CA PHE A 163 -2.30 -8.44 3.37
C PHE A 163 -3.68 -9.06 3.15
N ILE A 164 -3.75 -10.38 3.02
CA ILE A 164 -5.02 -11.10 3.19
C ILE A 164 -5.14 -11.52 4.65
N THR A 165 -6.23 -11.10 5.29
CA THR A 165 -6.56 -11.54 6.65
C THR A 165 -7.31 -12.87 6.56
N VAL A 166 -6.80 -13.90 7.21
CA VAL A 166 -7.42 -15.23 7.24
C VAL A 166 -7.74 -15.67 8.67
N LYS A 167 -8.88 -16.32 8.86
CA LYS A 167 -9.25 -17.01 10.10
C LYS A 167 -9.50 -18.48 9.79
N ASN A 168 -8.76 -19.39 10.43
CA ASN A 168 -8.78 -20.83 10.13
C ASN A 168 -8.64 -21.13 8.62
N GLY A 169 -7.76 -20.39 7.96
CA GLY A 169 -7.49 -20.53 6.53
C GLY A 169 -8.54 -19.93 5.59
N VAL A 170 -9.61 -19.32 6.12
CA VAL A 170 -10.63 -18.65 5.31
C VAL A 170 -10.31 -17.16 5.21
N PRO A 171 -10.22 -16.57 4.01
CA PRO A 171 -10.11 -15.13 3.83
C PRO A 171 -11.34 -14.40 4.38
N ILE A 172 -11.09 -13.50 5.34
CA ILE A 172 -12.13 -12.70 6.03
C ILE A 172 -12.00 -11.19 5.76
N GLY A 173 -10.87 -10.75 5.22
CA GLY A 173 -10.63 -9.35 4.89
C GLY A 173 -9.28 -9.17 4.22
N TYR A 174 -8.95 -7.91 3.94
CA TYR A 174 -7.69 -7.52 3.33
C TYR A 174 -7.24 -6.15 3.84
N VAL A 175 -5.93 -5.90 3.73
CA VAL A 175 -5.30 -4.65 4.14
C VAL A 175 -4.34 -4.22 3.05
N LEU A 176 -4.28 -2.92 2.79
CA LEU A 176 -3.10 -2.31 2.17
C LEU A 176 -2.35 -1.52 3.23
N ALA A 177 -1.04 -1.67 3.28
CA ALA A 177 -0.18 -0.81 4.09
C ALA A 177 0.92 -0.22 3.22
N THR A 178 1.02 1.11 3.23
CA THR A 178 2.23 1.80 2.78
C THR A 178 3.09 2.13 3.99
N ALA A 179 4.42 2.25 3.80
CA ALA A 179 5.28 2.66 4.91
C ALA A 179 6.43 3.54 4.46
N TRP A 180 6.65 4.59 5.23
CA TRP A 180 7.74 5.53 5.07
C TRP A 180 8.04 6.17 6.42
N ASN A 181 9.34 6.28 6.76
CA ASN A 181 9.79 7.07 7.91
C ASN A 181 9.19 6.66 9.27
N ALA A 182 9.08 5.36 9.52
CA ALA A 182 8.41 4.76 10.67
C ALA A 182 6.94 5.22 10.81
N SER A 183 6.29 5.56 9.71
CA SER A 183 4.86 5.78 9.60
C SER A 183 4.25 4.82 8.58
N SER A 184 3.00 4.43 8.80
CA SER A 184 2.22 3.66 7.83
C SER A 184 0.82 4.21 7.66
N GLU A 185 0.38 4.33 6.41
CA GLU A 185 -1.04 4.42 6.11
C GLU A 185 -1.64 3.02 6.02
N ILE A 186 -2.81 2.84 6.64
CA ILE A 186 -3.48 1.53 6.72
C ILE A 186 -4.87 1.63 6.12
N MET A 187 -5.11 0.86 5.05
CA MET A 187 -6.42 0.70 4.43
C MET A 187 -6.99 -0.65 4.82
N TYR A 188 -7.86 -0.68 5.84
CA TYR A 188 -8.38 -1.92 6.40
C TYR A 188 -9.79 -2.23 5.90
N ASN A 189 -9.95 -3.43 5.33
CA ASN A 189 -11.21 -3.87 4.75
C ASN A 189 -11.59 -5.25 5.29
N VAL A 190 -12.85 -5.39 5.70
CA VAL A 190 -13.45 -6.67 6.07
C VAL A 190 -14.44 -7.05 4.99
N PHE A 191 -14.35 -8.29 4.51
CA PHE A 191 -15.31 -8.80 3.53
C PHE A 191 -16.71 -8.79 4.13
N GLU A 192 -17.72 -8.48 3.31
CA GLU A 192 -19.11 -8.27 3.74
C GLU A 192 -19.63 -9.39 4.65
N ALA A 193 -19.38 -10.64 4.28
CA ALA A 193 -19.81 -11.83 5.02
C ALA A 193 -19.18 -11.98 6.43
N ASN A 194 -18.16 -11.19 6.75
CA ASN A 194 -17.39 -11.25 7.99
C ASN A 194 -17.45 -9.96 8.81
N ARG A 195 -18.27 -8.99 8.41
CA ARG A 195 -18.46 -7.74 9.16
C ARG A 195 -19.21 -7.96 10.47
N GLY A 196 -19.00 -7.07 11.43
CA GLY A 196 -19.64 -7.13 12.75
C GLY A 196 -19.01 -8.11 13.74
N ALA A 197 -17.85 -8.68 13.40
CA ALA A 197 -17.07 -9.56 14.28
C ALA A 197 -16.02 -8.79 15.10
N GLU A 198 -14.89 -9.42 15.45
CA GLU A 198 -13.79 -8.90 16.28
C GLU A 198 -12.91 -7.84 15.57
N ALA A 199 -13.52 -6.92 14.82
CA ALA A 199 -12.81 -6.02 13.90
C ALA A 199 -11.75 -5.14 14.60
N ALA A 200 -12.03 -4.66 15.82
CA ALA A 200 -11.10 -3.85 16.60
C ALA A 200 -9.86 -4.63 17.05
N ARG A 201 -10.06 -5.88 17.51
CA ARG A 201 -8.98 -6.79 17.91
C ARG A 201 -8.12 -7.19 16.71
N ILE A 202 -8.75 -7.53 15.58
CA ILE A 202 -8.06 -7.83 14.32
C ILE A 202 -7.25 -6.62 13.84
N TYR A 203 -7.83 -5.42 13.86
CA TYR A 203 -7.12 -4.20 13.47
C TYR A 203 -5.90 -3.93 14.35
N GLY A 204 -6.01 -4.08 15.68
CA GLY A 204 -4.85 -3.96 16.57
C GLY A 204 -3.72 -4.93 16.20
N ARG A 205 -4.06 -6.19 15.90
CA ARG A 205 -3.08 -7.20 15.45
C ARG A 205 -2.46 -6.90 14.08
N ILE A 206 -3.22 -6.29 13.18
CA ILE A 206 -2.70 -5.76 11.91
C ILE A 206 -1.66 -4.66 12.19
N LEU A 207 -1.95 -3.72 13.10
CA LEU A 207 -0.99 -2.67 13.46
C LEU A 207 0.27 -3.26 14.10
N SER A 208 0.14 -4.27 14.97
CA SER A 208 1.28 -5.01 15.54
C SER A 208 2.10 -5.67 14.44
N ALA A 209 1.47 -6.38 13.49
CA ALA A 209 2.16 -6.98 12.37
C ALA A 209 2.92 -5.95 11.53
N VAL A 210 2.30 -4.81 11.21
CA VAL A 210 2.95 -3.72 10.45
C VAL A 210 4.10 -3.09 11.24
N HIS A 211 3.93 -2.88 12.55
CA HIS A 211 5.00 -2.40 13.43
C HIS A 211 6.21 -3.33 13.41
N HIS A 212 6.00 -4.63 13.60
CA HIS A 212 7.09 -5.61 13.63
C HIS A 212 7.70 -5.91 12.26
N LEU A 213 6.94 -5.72 11.18
CA LEU A 213 7.40 -5.95 9.81
C LEU A 213 8.14 -4.75 9.22
N LEU A 214 7.62 -3.53 9.41
CA LEU A 214 8.04 -2.30 8.74
C LEU A 214 8.64 -1.26 9.70
N GLY A 215 8.53 -1.48 11.01
CA GLY A 215 9.05 -0.57 12.04
C GLY A 215 8.19 0.67 12.27
N SER A 216 6.91 0.64 11.87
CA SER A 216 6.01 1.79 11.97
C SER A 216 5.60 2.08 13.42
N THR A 217 5.70 3.35 13.83
CA THR A 217 5.30 3.84 15.17
C THR A 217 4.26 4.96 15.08
N ALA A 218 3.94 5.41 13.88
CA ALA A 218 2.80 6.26 13.58
C ALA A 218 1.91 5.57 12.53
N PHE A 219 0.59 5.74 12.66
CA PHE A 219 -0.38 5.18 11.74
C PHE A 219 -1.36 6.25 11.29
N THR A 220 -1.63 6.26 9.99
CA THR A 220 -2.54 7.20 9.32
C THR A 220 -3.71 6.45 8.71
N VAL A 221 -4.89 7.07 8.75
CA VAL A 221 -6.09 6.61 8.07
C VAL A 221 -6.62 7.74 7.18
N ASP A 222 -6.63 7.46 5.88
CA ASP A 222 -7.09 8.36 4.81
C ASP A 222 -8.60 8.72 4.92
N PRO A 223 -9.02 9.94 4.53
CA PRO A 223 -10.42 10.37 4.50
C PRO A 223 -11.40 9.38 3.88
N TYR A 224 -11.04 8.73 2.77
CA TYR A 224 -11.91 7.76 2.09
C TYR A 224 -12.20 6.54 2.98
N GLN A 225 -11.21 6.10 3.76
CA GLN A 225 -11.38 5.00 4.73
C GLN A 225 -12.24 5.42 5.93
N LEU A 226 -12.30 6.72 6.25
CA LEU A 226 -13.13 7.28 7.31
C LEU A 226 -14.59 7.50 6.88
N GLY A 227 -14.82 7.66 5.58
CA GLY A 227 -16.13 7.85 4.96
C GLY A 227 -16.24 9.03 4.01
N HIS A 228 -15.19 9.83 3.80
CA HIS A 228 -15.23 10.93 2.85
C HIS A 228 -15.43 10.41 1.42
N ASP A 229 -16.53 10.81 0.79
CA ASP A 229 -16.95 10.34 -0.54
C ASP A 229 -17.10 8.81 -0.64
N ASN A 230 -17.28 8.17 0.52
CA ASN A 230 -17.46 6.74 0.65
C ASN A 230 -18.71 6.46 1.50
N SER A 231 -19.84 6.26 0.81
CA SER A 231 -21.14 6.02 1.44
C SER A 231 -21.16 4.76 2.31
N GLU A 232 -20.39 3.73 1.94
CA GLU A 232 -20.21 2.51 2.73
C GLU A 232 -19.45 2.80 4.04
N GLY A 233 -18.38 3.61 3.95
CA GLY A 233 -17.62 4.09 5.11
C GLY A 233 -18.50 4.88 6.08
N LEU A 234 -19.29 5.83 5.58
CA LEU A 234 -20.25 6.61 6.39
C LEU A 234 -21.29 5.71 7.06
N ALA A 235 -21.89 4.78 6.31
CA ALA A 235 -22.93 3.89 6.83
C ALA A 235 -22.41 2.96 7.93
N SER A 236 -21.14 2.53 7.84
CA SER A 236 -20.48 1.71 8.86
C SER A 236 -20.08 2.47 10.12
N GLY A 237 -20.06 3.81 10.08
CA GLY A 237 -19.57 4.65 11.17
C GLY A 237 -18.05 4.53 11.38
N ALA A 238 -17.30 4.31 10.29
CA ALA A 238 -15.85 4.07 10.30
C ALA A 238 -15.07 5.15 11.07
N TRP A 239 -15.42 6.43 10.88
CA TRP A 239 -14.81 7.53 11.64
C TRP A 239 -14.83 7.31 13.16
N TRP A 240 -15.98 6.91 13.72
CA TRP A 240 -16.09 6.63 15.15
C TRP A 240 -15.32 5.37 15.55
N PHE A 241 -15.24 4.36 14.67
CA PHE A 241 -14.45 3.16 14.92
C PHE A 241 -12.98 3.52 15.20
N TYR A 242 -12.33 4.27 14.31
CA TYR A 242 -10.93 4.71 14.49
C TYR A 242 -10.78 5.67 15.67
N ARG A 243 -11.69 6.65 15.80
CA ARG A 243 -11.65 7.59 16.93
C ARG A 243 -11.67 6.90 18.28
N LYS A 244 -12.49 5.85 18.42
CA LYS A 244 -12.62 5.06 19.65
C LYS A 244 -11.44 4.13 19.91
N LEU A 245 -10.61 3.85 18.91
CA LEU A 245 -9.32 3.17 19.05
C LEU A 245 -8.19 4.12 19.44
N GLY A 246 -8.47 5.43 19.51
CA GLY A 246 -7.51 6.46 19.93
C GLY A 246 -6.89 7.24 18.78
N PHE A 247 -7.31 7.03 17.54
CA PHE A 247 -6.89 7.88 16.43
C PHE A 247 -7.51 9.27 16.58
N GLU A 248 -6.81 10.31 16.14
CA GLU A 248 -7.26 11.70 16.23
C GLU A 248 -6.92 12.48 14.95
N SER A 249 -7.79 13.40 14.56
CA SER A 249 -7.45 14.37 13.51
C SER A 249 -6.56 15.46 14.08
N LEU A 250 -5.57 15.91 13.30
CA LEU A 250 -4.73 17.05 13.64
C LEU A 250 -5.35 18.39 13.22
N ASP A 251 -6.45 18.37 12.47
CA ASP A 251 -7.14 19.57 12.04
C ASP A 251 -7.92 20.22 13.21
N PRO A 252 -7.73 21.53 13.48
CA PRO A 252 -8.44 22.24 14.55
C PRO A 252 -9.97 22.27 14.39
N GLU A 253 -10.47 22.39 13.16
CA GLU A 253 -11.89 22.48 12.83
C GLU A 253 -12.59 21.14 13.03
N ILE A 254 -11.98 20.05 12.55
CA ILE A 254 -12.47 18.68 12.77
C ILE A 254 -12.48 18.35 14.26
N ARG A 255 -11.44 18.73 15.01
CA ARG A 255 -11.41 18.56 16.47
C ARG A 255 -12.51 19.36 17.16
N ARG A 256 -12.85 20.56 16.68
CA ARG A 256 -13.98 21.35 17.21
C ARG A 256 -15.30 20.62 16.94
N LEU A 257 -15.51 20.17 15.71
CA LEU A 257 -16.71 19.44 15.30
C LEU A 257 -16.90 18.17 16.13
N GLU A 258 -15.83 17.38 16.33
CA GLU A 258 -15.87 16.21 17.20
C GLU A 258 -16.30 16.58 18.62
N ARG A 259 -15.69 17.60 19.23
CA ARG A 259 -16.02 17.99 20.61
C ARG A 259 -17.50 18.32 20.76
N ASP A 260 -18.06 19.06 19.82
CA ASP A 260 -19.46 19.45 19.86
C ASP A 260 -20.40 18.27 19.61
N GLU A 261 -20.04 17.37 18.71
CA GLU A 261 -20.80 16.14 18.47
C GLU A 261 -20.77 15.20 19.68
N ARG A 262 -19.62 15.07 20.36
CA ARG A 262 -19.52 14.31 21.63
C ARG A 262 -20.33 14.93 22.75
N LYS A 263 -20.41 16.27 22.83
CA LYS A 263 -21.31 16.94 23.80
C LYS A 263 -22.76 16.56 23.55
N ARG A 264 -23.21 16.53 22.28
CA ARG A 264 -24.58 16.10 21.91
C ARG A 264 -24.84 14.64 22.28
N MET A 265 -23.89 13.75 22.01
CA MET A 265 -23.98 12.34 22.40
C MET A 265 -24.10 12.15 23.92
N LYS A 266 -23.40 12.97 24.71
CA LYS A 266 -23.49 12.92 26.17
C LYS A 266 -24.82 13.44 26.71
N THR A 267 -25.39 14.48 26.11
CA THR A 267 -26.64 15.10 26.59
C THR A 267 -27.90 14.39 26.10
N ARG A 268 -27.82 13.65 24.99
CA ARG A 268 -28.97 12.96 24.38
C ARG A 268 -28.70 11.47 24.24
N PRO A 269 -29.12 10.63 25.22
CA PRO A 269 -29.05 9.18 25.10
C PRO A 269 -29.77 8.71 23.83
N GLY A 270 -29.04 8.03 22.94
CA GLY A 270 -29.57 7.57 21.65
C GLY A 270 -29.19 8.43 20.43
N HIS A 271 -28.58 9.60 20.62
CA HIS A 271 -28.08 10.41 19.50
C HIS A 271 -27.08 9.63 18.63
N ARG A 272 -27.19 9.81 17.33
CA ARG A 272 -26.28 9.29 16.30
C ARG A 272 -25.92 10.43 15.37
N SER A 273 -24.64 10.49 14.99
CA SER A 273 -24.18 11.45 14.00
C SER A 273 -24.89 11.24 12.68
N THR A 274 -25.32 12.33 12.06
CA THR A 274 -25.95 12.27 10.75
C THR A 274 -24.89 11.99 9.67
N PRO A 275 -25.27 11.48 8.49
CA PRO A 275 -24.33 11.29 7.38
C PRO A 275 -23.56 12.58 7.02
N ALA A 276 -24.23 13.74 7.04
CA ALA A 276 -23.59 15.03 6.78
C ALA A 276 -22.52 15.38 7.84
N THR A 277 -22.78 15.10 9.12
CA THR A 277 -21.78 15.30 10.17
C THR A 277 -20.62 14.32 10.03
N LEU A 278 -20.87 13.06 9.64
CA LEU A 278 -19.82 12.08 9.40
C LEU A 278 -18.96 12.43 8.18
N GLN A 279 -19.56 12.92 7.08
CA GLN A 279 -18.83 13.42 5.92
C GLN A 279 -17.89 14.55 6.32
N ALA A 280 -18.38 15.52 7.10
CA ALA A 280 -17.58 16.64 7.58
C ALA A 280 -16.46 16.19 8.52
N LEU A 281 -16.73 15.27 9.45
CA LEU A 281 -15.71 14.71 10.35
C LEU A 281 -14.62 13.94 9.59
N SER A 282 -15.00 13.28 8.51
CA SER A 282 -14.10 12.41 7.72
C SER A 282 -13.27 13.16 6.69
N ALA A 283 -13.40 14.48 6.57
CA ALA A 283 -12.73 15.27 5.55
C ALA A 283 -11.19 15.29 5.67
N GLU A 284 -10.65 14.95 6.84
CA GLU A 284 -9.22 15.00 7.12
C GLU A 284 -8.71 13.66 7.65
N ASN A 285 -7.41 13.43 7.44
CA ASN A 285 -6.68 12.30 7.97
C ASN A 285 -6.84 12.16 9.50
N MET A 286 -6.86 10.92 9.97
CA MET A 286 -6.72 10.58 11.38
C MET A 286 -5.41 9.87 11.65
N TYR A 287 -4.82 10.16 12.81
CA TYR A 287 -3.49 9.70 13.18
C TYR A 287 -3.48 9.03 14.55
N TRP A 288 -2.65 8.02 14.69
CA TRP A 288 -2.29 7.44 15.99
C TRP A 288 -0.77 7.36 16.10
N PHE A 289 -0.22 7.74 17.25
CA PHE A 289 1.22 7.79 17.49
C PHE A 289 1.59 6.99 18.73
N ALA A 290 2.56 6.09 18.62
CA ALA A 290 3.07 5.33 19.76
C ALA A 290 3.89 6.21 20.72
N ASP A 291 4.76 7.06 20.15
CA ASP A 291 5.82 7.79 20.87
C ASP A 291 5.62 9.32 20.79
N GLY A 292 4.38 9.77 20.76
CA GLY A 292 4.01 11.19 20.65
C GLY A 292 3.87 11.68 19.21
N GLN A 293 3.19 12.83 19.07
CA GLN A 293 2.86 13.41 17.78
C GLN A 293 4.12 13.81 16.99
N ARG A 294 4.10 13.55 15.68
CA ARG A 294 5.15 13.89 14.72
C ARG A 294 4.54 14.59 13.50
N ASP A 295 5.35 15.41 12.83
CA ASP A 295 5.01 16.14 11.59
C ASP A 295 5.65 15.51 10.34
N ASP A 296 6.54 14.53 10.51
CA ASP A 296 7.24 13.82 9.45
C ASP A 296 6.60 12.46 9.12
N VAL A 297 5.28 12.37 9.03
CA VAL A 297 4.55 11.10 8.83
C VAL A 297 3.70 11.13 7.56
N ILE A 298 3.40 9.95 6.99
CA ILE A 298 2.47 9.82 5.84
C ILE A 298 1.15 10.55 6.16
N GLY A 299 0.65 11.34 5.20
CA GLY A 299 -0.52 12.21 5.35
C GLY A 299 -0.21 13.64 5.79
N LEU A 300 0.98 13.90 6.35
CA LEU A 300 1.53 15.24 6.62
C LEU A 300 2.78 15.55 5.80
N PHE A 301 3.54 14.51 5.47
CA PHE A 301 4.71 14.60 4.62
C PHE A 301 4.30 14.52 3.14
N GLU A 302 4.63 15.56 2.40
CA GLU A 302 4.37 15.68 0.96
C GLU A 302 5.31 14.81 0.12
N LEU A 303 4.99 13.52 -0.02
CA LEU A 303 5.74 12.57 -0.85
C LEU A 303 5.91 13.05 -2.29
N THR A 304 4.86 13.64 -2.85
CA THR A 304 4.82 14.16 -4.22
C THR A 304 5.89 15.22 -4.46
N ASN A 305 6.17 16.06 -3.47
CA ASN A 305 7.17 17.13 -3.60
C ASN A 305 8.59 16.59 -3.76
N VAL A 306 8.91 15.42 -3.21
CA VAL A 306 10.22 14.78 -3.44
C VAL A 306 10.34 14.34 -4.90
N SER A 307 9.32 13.70 -5.47
CA SER A 307 9.31 13.29 -6.87
C SER A 307 9.38 14.49 -7.81
N LEU A 308 8.61 15.55 -7.54
CA LEU A 308 8.65 16.80 -8.30
C LEU A 308 10.02 17.48 -8.19
N GLY A 309 10.61 17.53 -7.00
CA GLY A 309 11.95 18.08 -6.78
C GLY A 309 13.03 17.32 -7.55
N ALA A 310 12.95 15.98 -7.58
CA ALA A 310 13.85 15.14 -8.34
C ALA A 310 13.70 15.35 -9.86
N ALA A 311 12.45 15.45 -10.36
CA ALA A 311 12.17 15.76 -11.76
C ALA A 311 12.71 17.15 -12.15
N ARG A 312 12.54 18.17 -11.30
CA ARG A 312 13.13 19.50 -11.50
C ARG A 312 14.65 19.48 -11.49
N HIS A 313 15.25 18.71 -10.58
CA HIS A 313 16.71 18.56 -10.54
C HIS A 313 17.25 18.00 -11.85
N LEU A 314 16.56 17.00 -12.42
CA LEU A 314 16.88 16.44 -13.73
C LEU A 314 16.69 17.48 -14.85
N ALA A 315 15.50 18.09 -14.94
CA ALA A 315 15.14 19.04 -15.99
C ALA A 315 16.06 20.28 -16.01
N ARG A 316 16.39 20.86 -14.85
CA ARG A 316 17.29 22.02 -14.75
C ARG A 316 18.69 21.74 -15.27
N ARG A 317 19.16 20.49 -15.16
CA ARG A 317 20.53 20.10 -15.54
C ARG A 317 20.64 19.57 -16.96
N PHE A 318 19.58 18.93 -17.45
CA PHE A 318 19.65 18.16 -18.71
C PHE A 318 18.55 18.55 -19.72
N GLY A 319 17.62 19.43 -19.35
CA GLY A 319 16.51 19.82 -20.21
C GLY A 319 15.62 18.62 -20.54
N GLY A 320 15.35 18.42 -21.82
CA GLY A 320 14.57 17.28 -22.32
C GLY A 320 15.34 15.96 -22.46
N ASP A 321 16.67 15.96 -22.30
CA ASP A 321 17.50 14.75 -22.43
C ASP A 321 17.52 13.96 -21.12
N CYS A 322 16.38 13.36 -20.80
CA CYS A 322 16.14 12.68 -19.53
C CYS A 322 16.99 11.41 -19.39
N GLU A 323 17.15 10.64 -20.46
CA GLU A 323 17.90 9.39 -20.49
C GLU A 323 19.38 9.62 -20.19
N ARG A 324 20.01 10.60 -20.87
CA ARG A 324 21.38 10.97 -20.55
C ARG A 324 21.49 11.54 -19.14
N GLY A 325 20.51 12.34 -18.73
CA GLY A 325 20.48 12.92 -17.40
C GLY A 325 20.46 11.87 -16.30
N VAL A 326 19.57 10.87 -16.40
CA VAL A 326 19.51 9.77 -15.43
C VAL A 326 20.82 8.98 -15.41
N ALA A 327 21.39 8.65 -16.57
CA ALA A 327 22.68 7.96 -16.64
C ALA A 327 23.81 8.74 -15.94
N THR A 328 23.91 10.06 -16.17
CA THR A 328 24.88 10.91 -15.47
C THR A 328 24.63 10.97 -13.97
N LEU A 329 23.37 11.09 -13.53
CA LEU A 329 23.03 11.14 -12.11
C LEU A 329 23.32 9.81 -11.40
N VAL A 330 23.21 8.67 -12.08
CA VAL A 330 23.61 7.35 -11.54
C VAL A 330 25.10 7.28 -11.26
N GLU A 331 25.94 7.82 -12.14
CA GLU A 331 27.39 7.89 -11.93
C GLU A 331 27.71 8.79 -10.72
N GLU A 332 27.12 9.99 -10.67
CA GLU A 332 27.30 10.92 -9.56
C GLU A 332 26.80 10.37 -8.23
N ALA A 333 25.65 9.70 -8.22
CA ALA A 333 25.12 9.02 -7.04
C ALA A 333 26.06 7.88 -6.61
N SER A 334 26.65 7.15 -7.55
CA SER A 334 27.61 6.08 -7.24
C SER A 334 28.86 6.63 -6.55
N GLU A 335 29.42 7.74 -7.05
CA GLU A 335 30.55 8.42 -6.40
C GLU A 335 30.18 8.98 -5.03
N LEU A 336 29.02 9.64 -4.95
CA LEU A 336 28.52 10.27 -3.72
C LEU A 336 28.29 9.23 -2.62
N LEU A 337 27.76 8.06 -2.95
CA LEU A 337 27.42 6.98 -2.02
C LEU A 337 28.55 5.95 -1.84
N ASP A 338 29.69 6.14 -2.51
CA ASP A 338 30.84 5.21 -2.55
C ASP A 338 30.44 3.79 -2.99
N VAL A 339 29.58 3.70 -4.01
CA VAL A 339 29.19 2.46 -4.68
C VAL A 339 30.23 2.15 -5.77
N ARG A 340 31.24 1.36 -5.42
CA ARG A 340 32.36 1.03 -6.33
C ARG A 340 32.00 0.13 -7.49
N SER A 341 30.97 -0.71 -7.34
CA SER A 341 30.53 -1.64 -8.39
C SER A 341 29.11 -2.11 -8.16
N GLN A 342 28.33 -2.18 -9.24
CA GLN A 342 26.98 -2.75 -9.28
C GLN A 342 26.94 -4.12 -10.01
N ARG A 343 28.10 -4.71 -10.36
CA ARG A 343 28.18 -5.96 -11.14
C ARG A 343 27.49 -7.14 -10.44
N GLY A 344 27.52 -7.17 -9.11
CA GLY A 344 26.85 -8.20 -8.31
C GLY A 344 25.40 -7.89 -7.94
N TRP A 345 24.85 -6.78 -8.42
CA TRP A 345 23.48 -6.39 -8.10
C TRP A 345 22.49 -7.11 -9.02
N SER A 346 21.27 -7.32 -8.55
CA SER A 346 20.16 -7.77 -9.40
C SER A 346 19.72 -6.66 -10.36
N ALA A 347 18.89 -6.99 -11.36
CA ALA A 347 18.29 -5.98 -12.23
C ALA A 347 17.41 -5.00 -11.43
N ALA A 348 16.63 -5.53 -10.49
CA ALA A 348 15.79 -4.75 -9.58
C ALA A 348 16.60 -3.80 -8.67
N GLU A 349 17.73 -4.25 -8.12
CA GLU A 349 18.61 -3.41 -7.29
C GLU A 349 19.20 -2.25 -8.12
N ARG A 350 19.60 -2.51 -9.37
CA ARG A 350 20.08 -1.45 -10.29
C ARG A 350 18.97 -0.48 -10.66
N GLN A 351 17.78 -0.98 -11.00
CA GLN A 351 16.62 -0.16 -11.32
C GLN A 351 16.22 0.75 -10.15
N ALA A 352 16.21 0.22 -8.93
CA ALA A 352 15.92 1.01 -7.74
C ALA A 352 16.95 2.14 -7.55
N PHE A 353 18.24 1.84 -7.76
CA PHE A 353 19.30 2.83 -7.68
C PHE A 353 19.22 3.89 -8.77
N GLU A 354 18.90 3.48 -9.99
CA GLU A 354 18.64 4.38 -11.12
C GLU A 354 17.49 5.35 -10.83
N ARG A 355 16.35 4.82 -10.36
CA ARG A 355 15.18 5.63 -9.99
C ARG A 355 15.45 6.59 -8.82
N TRP A 356 16.32 6.20 -7.89
CA TRP A 356 16.70 7.03 -6.73
C TRP A 356 17.84 8.01 -7.00
N ALA A 357 18.63 7.83 -8.06
CA ALA A 357 19.78 8.66 -8.34
C ALA A 357 19.43 10.17 -8.40
N PRO A 358 18.35 10.59 -9.09
CA PRO A 358 17.95 12.01 -9.10
C PRO A 358 17.56 12.56 -7.72
N ILE A 359 16.99 11.73 -6.85
CA ILE A 359 16.69 12.13 -5.46
C ILE A 359 18.00 12.31 -4.71
N VAL A 360 18.87 11.29 -4.73
CA VAL A 360 20.14 11.27 -3.99
C VAL A 360 21.02 12.47 -4.33
N THR A 361 21.17 12.80 -5.62
CA THR A 361 22.00 13.93 -6.06
C THR A 361 21.39 15.28 -5.72
N ALA A 362 20.06 15.35 -5.55
CA ALA A 362 19.34 16.54 -5.15
C ALA A 362 19.26 16.74 -3.62
N LEU A 363 19.53 15.70 -2.81
CA LEU A 363 19.36 15.76 -1.36
C LEU A 363 20.20 16.87 -0.70
N PRO A 364 19.60 17.76 0.10
CA PRO A 364 20.32 18.85 0.74
C PRO A 364 21.43 18.35 1.68
N GLY A 365 22.65 18.85 1.46
CA GLY A 365 23.78 18.62 2.37
C GLY A 365 24.38 17.20 2.35
N VAL A 366 23.89 16.30 1.51
CA VAL A 366 24.38 14.90 1.43
C VAL A 366 25.90 14.80 1.21
N ARG A 367 26.49 15.71 0.42
CA ARG A 367 27.95 15.78 0.19
C ARG A 367 28.77 16.06 1.45
N ARG A 368 28.17 16.65 2.48
CA ARG A 368 28.80 16.98 3.76
C ARG A 368 28.68 15.84 4.78
N TRP A 369 27.94 14.78 4.46
CA TRP A 369 27.80 13.65 5.37
C TRP A 369 29.09 12.82 5.45
N GLY A 370 29.30 12.20 6.61
CA GLY A 370 30.35 11.20 6.79
C GLY A 370 30.22 10.05 5.80
N LEU A 371 31.34 9.43 5.45
CA LEU A 371 31.38 8.34 4.47
C LEU A 371 30.47 7.17 4.85
N GLU A 372 30.39 6.82 6.12
CA GLU A 372 29.53 5.75 6.62
C GLU A 372 28.05 6.02 6.36
N ALA A 373 27.57 7.23 6.65
CA ALA A 373 26.19 7.62 6.38
C ALA A 373 25.86 7.61 4.88
N ARG A 374 26.80 8.05 4.02
CA ARG A 374 26.62 7.98 2.56
C ARG A 374 26.56 6.54 2.05
N ARG A 375 27.42 5.67 2.57
CA ARG A 375 27.39 4.23 2.24
C ARG A 375 26.09 3.56 2.70
N GLU A 376 25.60 3.89 3.89
CA GLU A 376 24.34 3.33 4.38
C GLU A 376 23.15 3.85 3.57
N LEU A 377 23.15 5.11 3.11
CA LEU A 377 22.16 5.58 2.12
C LEU A 377 22.21 4.75 0.82
N GLY A 378 23.40 4.41 0.33
CA GLY A 378 23.54 3.47 -0.80
C GLY A 378 22.97 2.07 -0.51
N ALA A 379 23.17 1.56 0.70
CA ALA A 379 22.58 0.28 1.13
C ALA A 379 21.05 0.35 1.26
N ILE A 380 20.49 1.46 1.73
CA ILE A 380 19.05 1.73 1.78
C ILE A 380 18.47 1.71 0.36
N VAL A 381 19.04 2.49 -0.56
CA VAL A 381 18.57 2.55 -1.95
C VAL A 381 18.66 1.18 -2.61
N ARG A 382 19.75 0.44 -2.42
CA ARG A 382 19.86 -0.93 -2.93
C ARG A 382 18.77 -1.85 -2.36
N ALA A 383 18.48 -1.76 -1.05
CA ALA A 383 17.46 -2.58 -0.41
C ALA A 383 16.05 -2.35 -1.00
N LYS A 384 15.79 -1.18 -1.58
CA LYS A 384 14.53 -0.88 -2.28
C LYS A 384 14.26 -1.80 -3.47
N GLY A 385 15.32 -2.21 -4.18
CA GLY A 385 15.27 -3.23 -5.24
C GLY A 385 15.61 -4.64 -4.77
N GLY A 386 15.85 -4.82 -3.47
CA GLY A 386 16.13 -6.11 -2.86
C GLY A 386 14.91 -7.02 -2.84
N ARG A 387 15.10 -8.25 -2.37
CA ARG A 387 14.00 -9.22 -2.27
C ARG A 387 12.82 -8.70 -1.45
N ARG A 388 13.09 -8.05 -0.31
CA ARG A 388 12.07 -7.56 0.61
C ARG A 388 12.12 -6.07 0.74
N GLU A 389 11.01 -5.43 0.41
CA GLU A 389 10.89 -3.99 0.56
C GLU A 389 10.87 -3.55 2.03
N SER A 390 10.46 -4.43 2.95
CA SER A 390 10.55 -4.17 4.40
C SER A 390 11.98 -3.90 4.89
N GLU A 391 13.01 -4.44 4.21
CA GLU A 391 14.41 -4.14 4.55
C GLU A 391 14.76 -2.68 4.26
N PHE A 392 14.23 -2.12 3.16
CA PHE A 392 14.35 -0.70 2.86
C PHE A 392 13.69 0.15 3.95
N ALA A 393 12.44 -0.18 4.35
CA ALA A 393 11.75 0.56 5.41
C ALA A 393 12.54 0.56 6.72
N VAL A 394 12.96 -0.61 7.19
CA VAL A 394 13.70 -0.75 8.46
C VAL A 394 15.03 -0.01 8.43
N ARG A 395 15.78 -0.06 7.32
CA ARG A 395 17.04 0.68 7.18
C ARG A 395 16.81 2.18 7.13
N LEU A 396 15.84 2.66 6.34
CA LEU A 396 15.51 4.08 6.25
C LEU A 396 15.09 4.65 7.62
N ASN A 397 14.29 3.90 8.38
CA ASN A 397 13.83 4.32 9.72
C ASN A 397 14.99 4.62 10.67
N ARG A 398 16.10 3.88 10.55
CA ARG A 398 17.31 4.01 11.36
C ARG A 398 18.25 5.12 10.89
N HIS A 399 18.09 5.62 9.66
CA HIS A 399 19.02 6.57 9.06
C HIS A 399 18.53 8.03 9.17
N THR A 400 18.68 8.61 10.37
CA THR A 400 18.15 9.94 10.73
C THR A 400 18.57 11.06 9.75
N GLN A 401 19.80 11.05 9.23
CA GLN A 401 20.25 12.09 8.29
C GLN A 401 19.49 12.04 6.96
N ALA A 402 19.19 10.84 6.45
CA ALA A 402 18.44 10.68 5.20
C ALA A 402 16.99 11.07 5.39
N ARG A 403 16.37 10.63 6.49
CA ARG A 403 15.02 11.04 6.86
C ARG A 403 14.88 12.56 6.91
N ARG A 404 15.76 13.24 7.65
CA ARG A 404 15.76 14.72 7.76
C ARG A 404 15.99 15.41 6.42
N ALA A 405 16.88 14.89 5.58
CA ALA A 405 17.13 15.48 4.27
C ALA A 405 15.96 15.28 3.31
N LEU A 406 15.27 14.13 3.34
CA LEU A 406 14.05 13.89 2.56
C LEU A 406 12.91 14.82 3.01
N VAL A 407 12.72 15.01 4.32
CA VAL A 407 11.77 15.98 4.89
C VAL A 407 12.10 17.40 4.45
N ALA A 408 13.34 17.84 4.62
CA ALA A 408 13.76 19.17 4.18
C ALA A 408 13.62 19.35 2.66
N PHE A 409 13.84 18.28 1.89
CA PHE A 409 13.70 18.31 0.44
C PHE A 409 12.24 18.40 -0.01
N SER A 410 11.29 17.75 0.69
CA SER A 410 9.86 17.84 0.36
C SER A 410 9.23 19.18 0.73
N GLN A 411 9.78 19.86 1.75
CA GLN A 411 9.32 21.16 2.22
C GLN A 411 9.89 22.34 1.42
N ALA A 412 10.87 22.09 0.55
CA ALA A 412 11.38 23.12 -0.34
C ALA A 412 10.26 23.53 -1.31
N ASP A 413 10.14 24.83 -1.56
CA ASP A 413 9.16 25.34 -2.53
C ASP A 413 9.57 24.90 -3.93
N HIS A 414 8.83 23.90 -4.36
CA HIS A 414 8.99 23.24 -5.61
C HIS A 414 7.94 23.82 -6.56
N GLU A 415 6.69 23.98 -6.12
CA GLU A 415 5.53 24.35 -6.95
C GLU A 415 5.56 25.74 -7.60
N SER A 416 6.14 26.76 -6.96
CA SER A 416 6.08 28.16 -7.43
C SER A 416 6.63 28.39 -8.84
N ASP A 417 7.54 27.54 -9.33
CA ASP A 417 8.12 27.66 -10.68
C ASP A 417 7.26 27.00 -11.80
N ILE A 418 6.26 26.16 -11.50
CA ILE A 418 5.46 25.45 -12.54
C ILE A 418 4.25 26.27 -13.00
N LEU A 419 3.63 27.05 -12.11
CA LEU A 419 2.45 27.84 -12.45
C LEU A 419 2.80 29.15 -13.20
N GLU A 420 4.10 29.49 -13.32
CA GLU A 420 4.59 30.65 -14.06
C GLU A 420 5.09 30.32 -15.48
N ALA A 421 5.09 29.05 -15.91
CA ALA A 421 5.46 28.59 -17.25
C ALA A 421 4.23 28.15 -18.05
#